data_AF-A0A803TE45-F1
#
_entry.id   AF-A0A803TE45-F1
#
_cell.length_a   1.000
_cell.length_b   1.000
_cell.length_c   1.000
_cell.angle_alpha   90.00
_cell.angle_beta   90.00
_cell.angle_gamma   90.00
#
_symmetry.space_group_name_H-M   'P 1'
#
loop_
_entity.id
_entity.type
_entity.pdbx_description
1 polymer ?
#
loop_
_entity_poly.entity_id
_entity_poly.type
_entity_poly.pdbx_seq_one_letter_code
_entity_poly.pdbx_strand_id
1 'polypeptide(L)'
;MSKTETLHRSKPITRFKKPAHTDEVSKMTPEQTARYLAFADPSNSKVKAMLAATLMKDRKLRGEQEKQTEENNLIGILKAAEARNRLRNARLQHQNLRAQEINFLVSFQRNAKGAVRLEVFLPPRRNMVKLSDCMNTVQRGRIEEILEDETGEIFIRRP
;
A
#
# COMPACT_ATOMS: atom_id res chain seq x y z
N MET A 1 0.45 53.84 -89.14
CA MET A 1 -0.43 53.35 -88.06
C MET A 1 -0.26 51.84 -87.92
N SER A 2 -0.11 51.35 -86.68
CA SER A 2 0.05 49.96 -86.21
C SER A 2 1.42 49.31 -86.36
N LYS A 3 1.96 48.53 -85.40
CA LYS A 3 1.68 48.30 -83.96
C LYS A 3 2.97 47.64 -83.39
N THR A 4 3.39 48.07 -82.21
CA THR A 4 4.43 47.45 -81.36
C THR A 4 3.84 46.26 -80.61
N GLU A 5 4.50 45.09 -80.60
CA GLU A 5 4.20 44.03 -79.62
C GLU A 5 5.48 43.32 -79.15
N THR A 6 5.85 43.60 -77.90
CA THR A 6 6.85 42.88 -77.09
C THR A 6 6.16 41.74 -76.35
N LEU A 7 6.59 40.49 -76.56
CA LEU A 7 6.10 39.32 -75.82
C LEU A 7 6.99 39.05 -74.60
N HIS A 8 6.58 39.55 -73.43
CA HIS A 8 7.02 39.02 -72.14
C HIS A 8 6.27 37.71 -71.85
N ARG A 9 7.00 36.61 -71.66
CA ARG A 9 6.43 35.31 -71.23
C ARG A 9 6.77 35.04 -69.77
N SER A 10 5.92 35.48 -68.85
CA SER A 10 5.89 34.98 -67.48
C SER A 10 4.73 33.98 -67.33
N LYS A 11 5.03 32.69 -67.13
CA LYS A 11 4.01 31.68 -66.81
C LYS A 11 3.69 31.75 -65.31
N PRO A 12 2.43 31.95 -64.90
CA PRO A 12 2.05 31.76 -63.50
C PRO A 12 1.86 30.27 -63.22
N ILE A 13 2.55 29.77 -62.18
CA ILE A 13 2.32 28.43 -61.62
C ILE A 13 1.00 28.48 -60.85
N THR A 14 -0.02 27.80 -61.35
CA THR A 14 -1.29 27.59 -60.68
C THR A 14 -1.10 26.62 -59.51
N ARG A 15 -1.05 27.16 -58.28
CA ARG A 15 -1.25 26.35 -57.07
C ARG A 15 -2.70 25.86 -57.05
N PHE A 16 -2.91 24.58 -57.26
CA PHE A 16 -4.19 23.92 -57.01
C PHE A 16 -4.60 24.11 -55.54
N LYS A 17 -5.45 25.10 -55.27
CA LYS A 17 -6.23 25.14 -54.04
C LYS A 17 -7.45 24.25 -54.25
N LYS A 18 -7.42 23.04 -53.70
CA LYS A 18 -8.64 22.22 -53.59
C LYS A 18 -9.62 22.95 -52.65
N PRO A 19 -10.92 23.02 -52.98
CA PRO A 19 -11.91 23.62 -52.09
C PRO A 19 -12.02 22.75 -50.83
N ALA A 20 -11.94 23.39 -49.66
CA ALA A 20 -12.14 22.73 -48.39
C ALA A 20 -13.60 22.26 -48.30
N HIS A 21 -13.83 20.95 -48.40
CA HIS A 21 -15.14 20.36 -48.15
C HIS A 21 -15.37 20.37 -46.64
N THR A 22 -16.10 21.37 -46.14
CA THR A 22 -16.33 21.62 -44.71
C THR A 22 -17.08 20.49 -43.98
N ASP A 23 -17.71 19.59 -44.73
CA ASP A 23 -18.55 18.50 -44.25
C ASP A 23 -17.78 17.18 -44.04
N GLU A 24 -16.58 17.03 -44.61
CA GLU A 24 -15.78 15.81 -44.42
C GLU A 24 -15.19 15.71 -43.00
N VAL A 25 -15.00 16.85 -42.33
CA VAL A 25 -14.41 16.92 -40.99
C VAL A 25 -15.24 16.16 -39.94
N SER A 26 -16.57 16.07 -40.14
CA SER A 26 -17.47 15.38 -39.21
C SER A 26 -17.47 13.85 -39.37
N LYS A 27 -16.91 13.32 -40.46
CA LYS A 27 -16.91 11.88 -40.79
C LYS A 27 -15.54 11.22 -40.57
N MET A 28 -14.55 11.99 -40.14
CA MET A 28 -13.19 11.50 -39.93
C MET A 28 -13.09 10.56 -38.73
N THR A 29 -12.23 9.54 -38.83
CA THR A 29 -11.86 8.70 -37.69
C THR A 29 -11.03 9.51 -36.67
N PRO A 30 -10.94 9.08 -35.41
CA PRO A 30 -10.15 9.79 -34.38
C PRO A 30 -8.68 10.03 -34.76
N GLU A 31 -8.07 9.11 -35.51
CA GLU A 31 -6.69 9.28 -35.98
C GLU A 31 -6.58 10.26 -37.16
N GLN A 32 -7.61 10.31 -38.02
CA GLN A 32 -7.68 11.25 -39.12
C GLN A 32 -7.96 12.67 -38.60
N THR A 33 -8.84 12.81 -37.59
CA THR A 33 -9.08 14.09 -36.93
C THR A 33 -7.81 14.59 -36.24
N ALA A 34 -7.08 13.74 -35.52
CA ALA A 34 -5.81 14.12 -34.88
C ALA A 34 -4.78 14.62 -35.90
N ARG A 35 -4.62 13.90 -37.02
CA ARG A 35 -3.74 14.31 -38.13
C ARG A 35 -4.20 15.63 -38.76
N TYR A 36 -5.49 15.81 -39.00
CA TYR A 36 -6.04 17.04 -39.54
C TYR A 36 -5.78 18.24 -38.61
N LEU A 37 -6.06 18.08 -37.30
CA LEU A 37 -5.85 19.13 -36.30
C LEU A 37 -4.37 19.53 -36.13
N ALA A 38 -3.43 18.62 -36.41
CA ALA A 38 -1.99 18.93 -36.35
C ALA A 38 -1.52 19.90 -37.45
N PHE A 39 -2.22 19.98 -38.58
CA PHE A 39 -1.82 20.80 -39.73
C PHE A 39 -2.84 21.88 -40.13
N ALA A 40 -4.06 21.85 -39.58
CA ALA A 40 -5.10 22.83 -39.86
C ALA A 40 -4.81 24.17 -39.17
N ASP A 41 -5.22 25.28 -39.80
CA ASP A 41 -5.01 26.62 -39.25
C ASP A 41 -5.86 26.84 -37.99
N PRO A 42 -5.26 27.16 -36.83
CA PRO A 42 -5.97 27.37 -35.56
C PRO A 42 -6.86 28.63 -35.57
N SER A 43 -6.70 29.52 -36.54
CA SER A 43 -7.56 30.70 -36.73
C SER A 43 -8.98 30.31 -37.15
N ASN A 44 -9.18 29.10 -37.68
CA ASN A 44 -10.51 28.60 -38.03
C ASN A 44 -11.30 28.24 -36.76
N SER A 45 -12.46 28.87 -36.58
CA SER A 45 -13.37 28.67 -35.44
C SER A 45 -13.69 27.19 -35.16
N LYS A 46 -13.91 26.38 -36.21
CA LYS A 46 -14.24 24.95 -36.08
C LYS A 46 -13.05 24.13 -35.57
N VAL A 47 -11.84 24.43 -36.07
CA VAL A 47 -10.57 23.80 -35.66
C VAL A 47 -10.26 24.17 -34.21
N LYS A 48 -10.44 25.44 -33.85
CA LYS A 48 -10.26 25.94 -32.48
C LYS A 48 -11.20 25.25 -31.48
N ALA A 49 -12.47 25.05 -31.84
CA ALA A 49 -13.43 24.33 -31.01
C ALA A 49 -13.05 22.85 -30.83
N MET A 50 -12.59 22.18 -31.89
CA MET A 50 -12.12 20.79 -31.82
C MET A 50 -10.86 20.64 -30.95
N LEU A 51 -9.89 21.54 -31.09
CA LEU A 51 -8.69 21.59 -30.24
C LEU A 51 -9.03 21.84 -28.77
N ALA A 52 -9.99 22.74 -28.49
CA ALA A 52 -10.46 22.96 -27.13
C ALA A 52 -11.11 21.69 -26.54
N ALA A 53 -11.93 20.99 -27.33
CA ALA A 53 -12.57 19.75 -26.91
C ALA A 53 -11.57 18.63 -26.62
N THR A 54 -10.51 18.47 -27.42
CA THR A 54 -9.45 17.48 -27.16
C THR A 54 -8.69 17.80 -25.88
N LEU A 55 -8.32 19.07 -25.65
CA LEU A 55 -7.64 19.48 -24.43
C LEU A 55 -8.48 19.24 -23.16
N MET A 56 -9.80 19.50 -23.23
CA MET A 56 -10.71 19.21 -22.12
C MET A 56 -10.84 17.71 -21.86
N LYS A 57 -10.86 16.89 -22.90
CA LYS A 57 -10.89 15.42 -22.79
C LYS A 57 -9.60 14.89 -22.18
N ASP A 58 -8.45 15.37 -22.64
CA ASP A 58 -7.13 14.96 -22.10
C ASP A 58 -6.96 15.38 -20.64
N ARG A 59 -7.43 16.58 -20.28
CA ARG A 59 -7.43 17.04 -18.88
C ARG A 59 -8.33 16.17 -18.00
N LYS A 60 -9.49 15.76 -18.51
CA LYS A 60 -10.41 14.85 -17.80
C LYS A 60 -9.78 13.46 -17.61
N LEU A 61 -9.21 12.89 -18.66
CA LEU A 61 -8.52 11.59 -18.62
C LEU A 61 -7.33 11.62 -17.65
N ARG A 62 -6.53 12.68 -17.65
CA ARG A 62 -5.45 12.87 -16.67
C ARG A 62 -5.98 12.93 -15.24
N GLY A 63 -7.03 13.70 -14.98
CA GLY A 63 -7.65 13.76 -13.65
C GLY A 63 -8.24 12.43 -13.19
N GLU A 64 -8.80 11.63 -14.10
CA GLU A 64 -9.28 10.27 -13.80
C GLU A 64 -8.11 9.31 -13.51
N GLN A 65 -7.02 9.40 -14.27
CA GLN A 65 -5.81 8.61 -14.03
C GLN A 65 -5.15 8.95 -12.70
N GLU A 66 -5.02 10.24 -12.37
CA GLU A 66 -4.46 10.71 -11.09
C GLU A 66 -5.29 10.18 -9.92
N LYS A 67 -6.62 10.30 -9.97
CA LYS A 67 -7.52 9.72 -8.95
C LYS A 67 -7.35 8.20 -8.83
N GLN A 68 -7.27 7.49 -9.95
CA GLN A 68 -7.05 6.05 -9.93
C GLN A 68 -5.71 5.67 -9.28
N THR A 69 -4.66 6.46 -9.53
CA THR A 69 -3.36 6.23 -8.88
C THR A 69 -3.41 6.51 -7.38
N GLU A 70 -4.10 7.56 -6.95
CA GLU A 70 -4.29 7.88 -5.53
C GLU A 70 -5.08 6.78 -4.81
N GLU A 71 -6.15 6.28 -5.43
CA GLU A 71 -6.95 5.16 -4.91
C GLU A 71 -6.11 3.88 -4.81
N ASN A 72 -5.33 3.54 -5.84
CA ASN A 72 -4.46 2.38 -5.83
C ASN A 72 -3.37 2.49 -4.74
N ASN A 73 -2.81 3.69 -4.56
CA ASN A 73 -1.84 3.97 -3.50
C ASN A 73 -2.48 3.79 -2.12
N LEU A 74 -3.68 4.33 -1.92
CA LEU A 74 -4.43 4.17 -0.66
C LEU A 74 -4.72 2.70 -0.37
N ILE A 75 -5.19 1.95 -1.36
CA ILE A 75 -5.40 0.50 -1.25
C ILE A 75 -4.11 -0.22 -0.88
N GLY A 76 -2.97 0.15 -1.49
CA GLY A 76 -1.66 -0.40 -1.16
C GLY A 76 -1.27 -0.15 0.30
N ILE A 77 -1.47 1.08 0.78
CA ILE A 77 -1.20 1.45 2.18
C ILE A 77 -2.11 0.66 3.13
N LEU A 78 -3.40 0.57 2.84
CA LEU A 78 -4.37 -0.17 3.66
C LEU A 78 -4.05 -1.67 3.71
N LYS A 79 -3.73 -2.29 2.57
CA LYS A 79 -3.30 -3.70 2.50
C LYS A 79 -2.02 -3.94 3.30
N ALA A 80 -1.05 -3.04 3.21
CA ALA A 80 0.19 -3.14 3.98
C ALA A 80 -0.07 -3.00 5.49
N ALA A 81 -0.93 -2.07 5.90
CA ALA A 81 -1.34 -1.90 7.29
C ALA A 81 -2.08 -3.16 7.80
N GLU A 82 -2.98 -3.72 7.01
CA GLU A 82 -3.70 -4.94 7.34
C GLU A 82 -2.75 -6.15 7.49
N ALA A 83 -1.84 -6.35 6.54
CA ALA A 83 -0.86 -7.45 6.60
C ALA A 83 0.02 -7.37 7.86
N ARG A 84 0.47 -6.15 8.22
CA ARG A 84 1.19 -5.91 9.47
C ARG A 84 0.35 -6.23 10.70
N ASN A 85 -0.93 -5.85 10.69
CA ASN A 85 -1.84 -6.14 11.80
C ASN A 85 -2.09 -7.65 11.94
N ARG A 86 -2.31 -8.36 10.83
CA ARG A 86 -2.43 -9.83 10.81
C ARG A 86 -1.19 -10.50 11.41
N LEU A 87 0.01 -10.07 10.99
CA LEU A 87 1.27 -10.60 11.54
C LEU A 87 1.42 -10.31 13.03
N ARG A 88 1.09 -9.10 13.47
CA ARG A 88 1.11 -8.72 14.89
C ARG A 88 0.15 -9.60 15.70
N ASN A 89 -1.07 -9.80 15.23
CA ASN A 89 -2.08 -10.61 15.90
C ASN A 89 -1.65 -12.08 15.98
N ALA A 90 -1.11 -12.64 14.89
CA ALA A 90 -0.57 -14.00 14.89
C ALA A 90 0.57 -14.17 15.90
N ARG A 91 1.49 -13.20 15.99
CA ARG A 91 2.57 -13.21 16.99
C ARG A 91 2.04 -13.14 18.42
N LEU A 92 1.06 -12.28 18.68
CA LEU A 92 0.42 -12.18 20.00
C LEU A 92 -0.31 -13.47 20.37
N GLN A 93 -1.07 -14.05 19.44
CA GLN A 93 -1.75 -15.33 19.64
C GLN A 93 -0.76 -16.46 19.94
N HIS A 94 0.31 -16.57 19.16
CA HIS A 94 1.36 -17.56 19.40
C HIS A 94 2.00 -17.38 20.79
N GLN A 95 2.34 -16.15 21.18
CA GLN A 95 2.88 -15.87 22.52
C GLN A 95 1.90 -16.26 23.63
N ASN A 96 0.61 -15.96 23.46
CA ASN A 96 -0.43 -16.31 24.42
C ASN A 96 -0.62 -17.82 24.55
N LEU A 97 -0.72 -18.55 23.42
CA LEU A 97 -0.88 -20.00 23.40
C LEU A 97 0.34 -20.69 24.02
N ARG A 98 1.55 -20.26 23.64
CA ARG A 98 2.79 -20.78 24.23
C ARG A 98 2.85 -20.56 25.73
N ALA A 99 2.42 -19.40 26.22
CA ALA A 99 2.36 -19.14 27.65
C ALA A 99 1.32 -20.03 28.37
N GLN A 100 0.15 -20.24 27.77
CA GLN A 100 -0.87 -21.15 28.29
C GLN A 100 -0.37 -22.60 28.38
N GLU A 101 0.32 -23.08 27.33
CA GLU A 101 0.90 -24.42 27.29
C GLU A 101 1.99 -24.60 28.35
N ILE A 102 2.90 -23.63 28.50
CA ILE A 102 3.92 -23.69 29.55
C ILE A 102 3.27 -23.69 30.94
N ASN A 103 2.28 -22.85 31.19
CA ASN A 103 1.55 -22.83 32.47
C ASN A 103 0.88 -24.18 32.76
N PHE A 104 0.32 -24.81 31.73
CA PHE A 104 -0.23 -26.16 31.83
C PHE A 104 0.88 -27.14 32.23
N LEU A 105 2.02 -27.15 31.55
CA LEU A 105 3.16 -28.02 31.88
C LEU A 105 3.69 -27.80 33.31
N VAL A 106 3.77 -26.54 33.77
CA VAL A 106 4.14 -26.16 35.14
C VAL A 106 3.21 -26.84 36.16
N SER A 107 1.89 -26.85 35.89
CA SER A 107 0.89 -27.43 36.79
C SER A 107 0.99 -28.96 36.95
N PHE A 108 1.59 -29.67 35.99
CA PHE A 108 1.81 -31.12 36.05
C PHE A 108 3.21 -31.49 36.55
N GLN A 109 4.07 -30.52 36.88
CA GLN A 109 5.37 -30.85 37.46
C GLN A 109 5.19 -31.44 38.85
N ARG A 110 5.86 -32.57 39.10
CA ARG A 110 5.91 -33.20 40.42
C ARG A 110 6.79 -32.41 41.39
N ASN A 111 7.83 -31.75 40.88
CA ASN A 111 8.85 -31.08 41.69
C ASN A 111 8.82 -29.57 41.44
N ALA A 112 8.99 -28.79 42.50
CA ALA A 112 9.04 -27.32 42.41
C ALA A 112 10.19 -26.82 41.52
N LYS A 113 11.35 -27.47 41.60
CA LYS A 113 12.51 -27.15 40.74
C LYS A 113 12.19 -27.28 39.25
N GLY A 114 11.42 -28.29 38.86
CA GLY A 114 10.97 -28.48 37.47
C GLY A 114 10.02 -27.38 37.03
N ALA A 115 9.06 -27.02 37.89
CA ALA A 115 8.11 -25.93 37.65
C ALA A 115 8.84 -24.58 37.43
N VAL A 116 9.77 -24.23 38.32
CA VAL A 116 10.56 -22.99 38.23
C VAL A 116 11.39 -22.95 36.95
N ARG A 117 11.99 -24.07 36.53
CA ARG A 117 12.74 -24.14 35.25
C ARG A 117 11.85 -23.88 34.04
N LEU A 118 10.60 -24.34 34.07
CA LEU A 118 9.65 -24.10 32.99
C LEU A 118 9.17 -22.65 32.93
N GLU A 119 9.02 -21.98 34.08
CA GLU A 119 8.66 -20.57 34.14
C GLU A 119 9.66 -19.66 33.41
N VAL A 120 10.94 -20.04 33.33
CA VAL A 120 11.97 -19.28 32.57
C VAL A 120 11.61 -19.14 31.09
N PHE A 121 10.83 -20.07 30.53
CA PHE A 121 10.39 -20.00 29.13
C PHE A 121 9.21 -19.05 28.91
N LEU A 122 8.57 -18.55 29.97
CA LEU A 122 7.48 -17.59 29.87
C LEU A 122 7.99 -16.20 29.45
N PRO A 123 7.19 -15.43 28.69
CA PRO A 123 7.54 -14.05 28.39
C PRO A 123 7.73 -13.21 29.67
N PRO A 124 8.72 -12.31 29.72
CA PRO A 124 8.91 -11.40 30.85
C PRO A 124 7.65 -10.58 31.14
N ARG A 125 7.21 -10.57 32.40
CA ARG A 125 6.06 -9.77 32.85
C ARG A 125 6.41 -8.29 32.84
N ARG A 126 5.63 -7.47 32.13
CA ARG A 126 5.92 -6.04 31.86
C ARG A 126 5.90 -5.14 33.10
N ASN A 127 5.30 -5.58 34.21
CA ASN A 127 5.09 -4.78 35.43
C ASN A 127 5.55 -5.53 36.69
N MET A 128 6.77 -6.04 36.70
CA MET A 128 7.36 -6.55 37.94
C MET A 128 7.85 -5.34 38.73
N VAL A 129 7.02 -4.82 39.63
CA VAL A 129 7.51 -3.95 40.70
C VAL A 129 8.67 -4.71 41.33
N LYS A 130 9.86 -4.08 41.41
CA LYS A 130 11.02 -4.70 42.09
C LYS A 130 10.58 -5.01 43.51
N LEU A 131 10.23 -6.27 43.74
CA LEU A 131 9.79 -6.72 45.04
C LEU A 131 11.05 -6.76 45.90
N SER A 132 11.08 -5.91 46.93
CA SER A 132 12.07 -6.05 47.99
C SER A 132 11.93 -7.43 48.61
N ASP A 133 13.04 -8.05 48.97
CA ASP A 133 13.01 -9.35 49.63
C ASP A 133 12.25 -9.23 50.95
N CYS A 134 11.05 -9.79 51.00
CA CYS A 134 10.17 -9.78 52.15
C CYS A 134 10.20 -11.12 52.91
N MET A 135 11.16 -12.00 52.60
CA MET A 135 11.21 -13.36 53.14
C MET A 135 12.09 -13.45 54.38
N ASN A 136 11.54 -13.99 55.46
CA ASN A 136 12.29 -14.26 56.68
C ASN A 136 13.16 -15.53 56.53
N THR A 137 14.20 -15.68 57.36
CA THR A 137 15.14 -16.82 57.32
C THR A 137 14.47 -18.19 57.36
N VAL A 138 13.44 -18.36 58.20
CA VAL A 138 12.66 -19.61 58.29
C VAL A 138 11.93 -19.91 56.98
N GLN A 139 11.34 -18.89 56.35
CA GLN A 139 10.61 -19.07 55.09
C GLN A 139 11.57 -19.40 53.95
N ARG A 140 12.78 -18.80 53.95
CA ARG A 140 13.83 -19.12 52.99
C ARG A 140 14.27 -20.58 53.12
N GLY A 141 14.57 -21.04 54.34
CA GLY A 141 14.95 -22.44 54.57
C GLY A 141 13.87 -23.41 54.11
N ARG A 142 12.59 -23.05 54.30
CA ARG A 142 11.48 -23.87 53.80
C ARG A 142 11.40 -23.92 52.27
N ILE A 143 11.69 -22.82 51.58
CA ILE A 143 11.74 -22.80 50.10
C ILE A 143 12.89 -23.64 49.57
N GLU A 144 14.06 -23.53 50.20
CA GLU A 144 15.24 -24.33 49.83
C GLU A 144 14.95 -25.82 49.98
N GLU A 145 14.34 -26.22 51.09
CA GLU A 145 13.88 -27.61 51.31
C GLU A 145 12.93 -28.08 50.19
N ILE A 146 11.94 -27.27 49.79
CA ILE A 146 11.00 -27.58 48.69
C ILE A 146 11.71 -27.67 47.33
N LEU A 147 12.74 -26.85 47.09
CA LEU A 147 13.49 -26.85 45.83
C LEU A 147 14.47 -28.02 45.72
N GLU A 148 14.99 -28.50 46.85
CA GLU A 148 15.85 -29.67 46.95
C GLU A 148 15.07 -30.99 46.91
N ASP A 149 13.75 -30.93 46.92
CA ASP A 149 12.87 -32.10 46.85
C ASP A 149 12.98 -32.88 45.52
N GLU A 150 13.64 -34.03 45.63
CA GLU A 150 13.74 -35.16 44.70
C GLU A 150 12.40 -35.74 44.22
N THR A 151 11.53 -35.99 45.19
CA THR A 151 10.40 -36.91 45.06
C THR A 151 9.08 -36.16 44.92
N GLY A 152 9.06 -34.86 45.23
CA GLY A 152 7.85 -34.03 45.25
C GLY A 152 6.95 -34.35 46.44
N GLU A 153 7.52 -34.98 47.47
CA GLU A 153 6.82 -35.48 48.66
C GLU A 153 6.74 -34.42 49.76
N ILE A 154 7.39 -33.27 49.61
CA ILE A 154 7.31 -32.18 50.58
C ILE A 154 5.93 -31.53 50.45
N PHE A 155 4.95 -32.17 51.10
CA PHE A 155 3.58 -31.72 51.14
C PHE A 155 3.54 -30.29 51.69
N ILE A 156 2.97 -29.38 50.91
CA ILE A 156 2.41 -28.14 51.47
C ILE A 156 1.32 -28.63 52.42
N ARG A 157 1.62 -28.68 53.73
CA ARG A 157 0.62 -28.98 54.75
C ARG A 157 -0.56 -28.04 54.48
N ARG A 158 -1.70 -28.60 54.05
CA ARG A 158 -2.94 -27.81 53.99
C ARG A 158 -3.21 -27.29 55.41
N PRO A 159 -3.65 -26.03 55.56
CA PRO A 159 -4.18 -25.56 56.84
C PRO A 159 -5.34 -26.44 57.32
#